data_AF-A0A1B7P995-F1
#
_entry.id   AF-A0A1B7P995-F1
#
_cell.length_a   1.000
_cell.length_b   1.000
_cell.length_c   1.000
_cell.angle_alpha   90.00
_cell.angle_beta   90.00
_cell.angle_gamma   90.00
#
_symmetry.space_group_name_H-M   'P 1'
#
loop_
_entity.id
_entity.type
_entity.pdbx_description
1 polymer ?
#
loop_
_entity_poly.entity_id
_entity_poly.type
_entity_poly.pdbx_seq_one_letter_code
_entity_poly.pdbx_strand_id
1 'polypeptide(L)'
;MGSTAQFTTCLLPPCQILKRPTPSDPAPACNPQIFNDAIHVRTVVFVDEQHCKPENEMDDNDARSWHWVLYDTTTDPDKRAPIGTLRLIPPPHVPNEHPLDKPYVALSRVALLQQYRGAGLARVLVETALTWAAERHLELQESEARPWTGYVLVHAQVTVEKMYERLGFVTDPSMGIWPEEGMDHVGMWKMVDLPSV
;
A
#
# COMPACT_ATOMS: atom_id res chain seq x y z
N MET A 1 17.79 -29.64 9.04
CA MET A 1 18.17 -28.43 8.28
C MET A 1 16.90 -27.60 8.15
N GLY A 2 16.81 -26.47 8.85
CA GLY A 2 15.62 -25.63 8.77
C GLY A 2 15.59 -24.93 7.41
N SER A 3 14.48 -25.03 6.69
CA SER A 3 14.30 -24.23 5.47
C SER A 3 14.32 -22.76 5.86
N THR A 4 15.23 -21.98 5.27
CA THR A 4 15.24 -20.52 5.45
C THR A 4 14.00 -19.96 4.77
N ALA A 5 13.20 -19.15 5.49
CA ALA A 5 12.04 -18.50 4.90
C ALA A 5 12.46 -17.63 3.70
N GLN A 6 11.73 -17.74 2.60
CA GLN A 6 12.00 -16.99 1.37
C GLN A 6 10.76 -16.19 0.97
N PHE A 7 10.96 -14.90 0.74
CA PHE A 7 9.90 -13.98 0.34
C PHE A 7 10.30 -13.20 -0.91
N THR A 8 9.35 -12.93 -1.78
CA THR A 8 9.55 -12.12 -2.98
C THR A 8 8.44 -11.10 -3.14
N THR A 9 8.74 -9.92 -3.67
CA THR A 9 7.74 -8.90 -4.00
C THR A 9 7.51 -8.86 -5.50
N CYS A 10 6.26 -8.76 -5.94
CA CYS A 10 5.90 -8.43 -7.31
C CYS A 10 5.21 -7.07 -7.36
N LEU A 11 5.52 -6.30 -8.40
CA LEU A 11 4.93 -4.99 -8.67
C LEU A 11 3.93 -5.09 -9.82
N LEU A 12 2.76 -4.50 -9.64
CA LEU A 12 1.79 -4.21 -10.69
C LEU A 12 1.70 -2.69 -10.88
N PRO A 13 2.09 -2.16 -12.07
CA PRO A 13 1.89 -0.75 -12.39
C PRO A 13 0.42 -0.41 -12.63
N PRO A 14 0.06 0.88 -12.73
CA PRO A 14 -1.29 1.35 -13.02
C PRO A 14 -1.91 0.60 -14.21
N CYS A 15 -3.16 0.17 -14.05
CA CYS A 15 -3.90 -0.60 -15.03
C CYS A 15 -5.33 -0.06 -15.13
N GLN A 16 -5.73 0.38 -16.33
CA GLN A 16 -7.01 1.05 -16.54
C GLN A 16 -8.23 0.11 -16.51
N ILE A 17 -8.02 -1.21 -16.64
CA ILE A 17 -9.11 -2.18 -16.72
C ILE A 17 -8.99 -3.12 -15.53
N LEU A 18 -9.58 -2.68 -14.41
CA LEU A 18 -9.77 -3.50 -13.22
C LEU A 18 -11.26 -3.72 -13.01
N LYS A 19 -11.65 -4.97 -12.76
CA LYS A 19 -13.01 -5.35 -12.43
C LYS A 19 -13.09 -5.63 -10.94
N ARG A 20 -14.09 -5.03 -10.28
CA ARG A 20 -14.40 -5.28 -8.87
C ARG A 20 -14.69 -6.76 -8.64
N PRO A 21 -13.94 -7.43 -7.74
CA PRO A 21 -14.26 -8.79 -7.34
C PRO A 21 -15.60 -8.88 -6.60
N THR A 22 -16.27 -10.01 -6.73
CA THR A 22 -17.57 -10.28 -6.08
C THR A 22 -17.53 -11.64 -5.40
N PRO A 23 -18.46 -11.96 -4.47
CA PRO A 23 -18.52 -13.30 -3.88
C PRO A 23 -18.63 -14.44 -4.92
N SER A 24 -19.29 -14.19 -6.05
CA SER A 24 -19.42 -15.14 -7.17
C SER A 24 -18.24 -15.16 -8.14
N ASP A 25 -17.40 -14.13 -8.12
CA ASP A 25 -16.24 -13.95 -9.01
C ASP A 25 -15.13 -13.22 -8.23
N PRO A 26 -14.49 -13.89 -7.24
CA PRO A 26 -13.55 -13.26 -6.30
C PRO A 26 -12.18 -12.98 -6.92
N ALA A 27 -11.90 -13.55 -8.10
CA ALA A 27 -10.67 -13.31 -8.85
C ALA A 27 -11.01 -13.21 -10.35
N PRO A 28 -11.60 -12.08 -10.80
CA PRO A 28 -11.98 -11.92 -12.18
C PRO A 28 -10.82 -12.20 -13.13
N ALA A 29 -11.04 -13.06 -14.13
CA ALA A 29 -9.99 -13.50 -15.05
C ALA A 29 -9.41 -12.37 -15.92
N CYS A 30 -10.14 -11.26 -16.06
CA CYS A 30 -9.65 -10.07 -16.76
C CYS A 30 -8.68 -9.23 -15.94
N ASN A 31 -8.65 -9.41 -14.61
CA ASN A 31 -7.71 -8.69 -13.76
C ASN A 31 -6.32 -9.33 -13.86
N PRO A 32 -5.25 -8.53 -13.78
CA PRO A 32 -3.91 -9.06 -13.57
C PRO A 32 -3.87 -9.94 -12.31
N GLN A 33 -3.18 -11.08 -12.35
CA GLN A 33 -3.10 -12.00 -11.22
C GLN A 33 -2.60 -11.30 -9.94
N ILE A 34 -1.60 -10.43 -10.05
CA ILE A 34 -1.07 -9.64 -8.92
C ILE A 34 -2.16 -8.77 -8.27
N PHE A 35 -3.10 -8.24 -9.05
CA PHE A 35 -4.22 -7.47 -8.49
C PHE A 35 -5.19 -8.37 -7.73
N ASN A 36 -5.55 -9.52 -8.31
CA ASN A 36 -6.40 -10.50 -7.64
C ASN A 36 -5.77 -10.98 -6.32
N ASP A 37 -4.45 -11.20 -6.32
CA ASP A 37 -3.70 -11.58 -5.12
C ASP A 37 -3.69 -10.46 -4.07
N ALA A 38 -3.54 -9.19 -4.48
CA ALA A 38 -3.66 -8.04 -3.59
C ALA A 38 -5.06 -7.97 -2.97
N ILE A 39 -6.12 -8.13 -3.78
CA ILE A 39 -7.50 -8.15 -3.28
C ILE A 39 -7.73 -9.33 -2.35
N HIS A 40 -7.16 -10.51 -2.61
CA HIS A 40 -7.26 -11.64 -1.71
C HIS A 40 -6.72 -11.31 -0.31
N VAL A 41 -5.48 -10.78 -0.22
CA VAL A 41 -4.89 -10.39 1.06
C VAL A 41 -5.71 -9.29 1.75
N ARG A 42 -6.18 -8.30 0.98
CA ARG A 42 -7.03 -7.22 1.47
C ARG A 42 -8.34 -7.73 2.05
N THR A 43 -9.06 -8.60 1.34
CA THR A 43 -10.30 -9.22 1.82
C THR A 43 -10.07 -9.97 3.12
N VAL A 44 -9.03 -10.80 3.19
CA VAL A 44 -8.75 -11.57 4.43
C VAL A 44 -8.46 -10.64 5.62
N VAL A 45 -7.71 -9.56 5.41
CA VAL A 45 -7.29 -8.66 6.50
C VAL A 45 -8.36 -7.62 6.84
N PHE A 46 -8.89 -6.92 5.84
CA PHE A 46 -9.79 -5.79 6.05
C PHE A 46 -11.24 -6.26 6.21
N VAL A 47 -11.71 -7.21 5.40
CA VAL A 47 -13.11 -7.68 5.47
C VAL A 47 -13.27 -8.77 6.52
N ASP A 48 -12.55 -9.87 6.40
CA ASP A 48 -12.78 -11.05 7.24
C ASP A 48 -12.31 -10.81 8.68
N GLU A 49 -11.13 -10.20 8.84
CA GLU A 49 -10.54 -9.94 10.16
C GLU A 49 -10.97 -8.60 10.78
N GLN A 50 -10.95 -7.49 10.03
CA GLN A 50 -11.25 -6.15 10.56
C GLN A 50 -12.71 -5.72 10.37
N HIS A 51 -13.53 -6.51 9.66
CA HIS A 51 -14.94 -6.24 9.42
C HIS A 51 -15.23 -4.94 8.66
N CYS A 52 -14.27 -4.46 7.86
CA CYS A 52 -14.48 -3.44 6.84
C CYS A 52 -15.49 -3.93 5.81
N LYS A 53 -16.16 -3.00 5.13
CA LYS A 53 -17.15 -3.37 4.12
C LYS A 53 -16.46 -3.89 2.85
N PRO A 54 -16.87 -5.05 2.28
CA PRO A 54 -16.28 -5.57 1.04
C PRO A 54 -16.29 -4.57 -0.12
N GLU A 55 -17.31 -3.72 -0.21
CA GLU A 55 -17.39 -2.67 -1.23
C GLU A 55 -16.27 -1.62 -1.15
N ASN A 56 -15.56 -1.49 -0.02
CA ASN A 56 -14.49 -0.50 0.17
C ASN A 56 -13.10 -1.03 -0.24
N GLU A 57 -12.97 -2.33 -0.55
CA GLU A 57 -11.68 -2.94 -0.90
C GLU A 57 -11.14 -2.57 -2.28
N MET A 58 -12.03 -2.06 -3.13
CA MET A 58 -11.67 -1.45 -4.40
C MET A 58 -12.28 -0.07 -4.52
N ASP A 59 -11.48 0.91 -4.92
CA ASP A 59 -11.86 2.32 -5.10
C ASP A 59 -11.24 2.90 -6.39
N ASP A 60 -11.52 4.17 -6.66
CA ASP A 60 -11.08 4.84 -7.88
C ASP A 60 -9.56 5.04 -7.95
N ASN A 61 -8.83 4.87 -6.83
CA ASN A 61 -7.38 4.96 -6.82
C ASN A 61 -6.69 3.68 -7.30
N ASP A 62 -7.34 2.51 -7.28
CA ASP A 62 -6.69 1.26 -7.67
C ASP A 62 -6.18 1.28 -9.13
N ALA A 63 -6.96 1.83 -10.07
CA ALA A 63 -6.55 1.84 -11.48
C ALA A 63 -5.32 2.73 -11.77
N ARG A 64 -5.08 3.75 -10.94
CA ARG A 64 -3.98 4.72 -11.08
C ARG A 64 -2.79 4.45 -10.17
N SER A 65 -2.84 3.40 -9.36
CA SER A 65 -1.84 3.13 -8.34
C SER A 65 -0.85 2.06 -8.75
N TRP A 66 0.29 2.03 -8.06
CA TRP A 66 1.20 0.89 -8.07
C TRP A 66 0.88 -0.03 -6.91
N HIS A 67 0.88 -1.34 -7.17
CA HIS A 67 0.55 -2.34 -6.17
C HIS A 67 1.72 -3.28 -6.00
N TRP A 68 2.11 -3.50 -4.75
CA TRP A 68 3.02 -4.56 -4.38
C TRP A 68 2.25 -5.68 -3.73
N VAL A 69 2.63 -6.92 -4.07
CA VAL A 69 2.24 -8.12 -3.35
C VAL A 69 3.50 -8.83 -2.89
N LEU A 70 3.54 -9.15 -1.61
CA LEU A 70 4.56 -9.99 -1.01
C LEU A 70 4.10 -11.44 -1.08
N TYR A 71 4.96 -12.32 -1.57
CA TYR A 71 4.70 -13.75 -1.66
C TYR A 71 5.66 -14.54 -0.80
N ASP A 72 5.14 -15.58 -0.15
CA ASP A 72 5.94 -16.66 0.43
C ASP A 72 6.28 -17.69 -0.65
N THR A 73 7.57 -18.00 -0.76
CA THR A 73 8.13 -18.98 -1.71
C THR A 73 8.89 -20.11 -1.00
N THR A 74 8.71 -20.26 0.32
CA THR A 74 9.48 -21.18 1.18
C THR A 74 9.19 -22.64 0.88
N THR A 75 7.94 -22.98 0.55
CA THR A 75 7.50 -24.38 0.34
C THR A 75 7.57 -24.82 -1.12
N ASP A 76 7.32 -23.92 -2.05
CA ASP A 76 7.28 -24.19 -3.49
C ASP A 76 7.57 -22.88 -4.25
N PRO A 77 8.74 -22.72 -4.88
CA PRO A 77 9.08 -21.53 -5.65
C PRO A 77 8.13 -21.27 -6.83
N ASP A 78 7.50 -22.32 -7.38
CA ASP A 78 6.57 -22.24 -8.49
C ASP A 78 5.13 -21.96 -8.02
N LYS A 79 4.82 -22.19 -6.74
CA LYS A 79 3.53 -21.86 -6.10
C LYS A 79 3.73 -20.83 -5.00
N ARG A 80 3.86 -19.59 -5.44
CA ARG A 80 4.01 -18.41 -4.59
C ARG A 80 2.66 -18.06 -3.94
N ALA A 81 2.60 -18.07 -2.62
CA ALA A 81 1.38 -17.71 -1.88
C ALA A 81 1.39 -16.22 -1.54
N PRO A 82 0.36 -15.42 -1.86
CA PRO A 82 0.32 -14.01 -1.49
C PRO A 82 0.07 -13.86 0.01
N ILE A 83 0.93 -13.10 0.69
CA ILE A 83 0.92 -12.96 2.15
C ILE A 83 0.84 -11.51 2.62
N GLY A 84 1.09 -10.55 1.73
CA GLY A 84 1.06 -9.13 2.05
C GLY A 84 0.81 -8.28 0.83
N THR A 85 0.36 -7.04 1.03
CA THR A 85 0.15 -6.07 -0.04
C THR A 85 0.39 -4.64 0.44
N LEU A 86 0.67 -3.75 -0.51
CA LEU A 86 0.78 -2.31 -0.35
C LEU A 86 0.36 -1.63 -1.65
N ARG A 87 -0.33 -0.50 -1.55
CA ARG A 87 -0.69 0.37 -2.67
C ARG A 87 -0.01 1.73 -2.53
N LEU A 88 0.65 2.20 -3.59
CA LEU A 88 1.18 3.55 -3.71
C LEU A 88 0.29 4.34 -4.67
N ILE A 89 -0.34 5.38 -4.14
CA ILE A 89 -1.17 6.31 -4.90
C ILE A 89 -0.29 7.49 -5.32
N PRO A 90 -0.15 7.79 -6.62
CA PRO A 90 0.59 8.96 -7.08
C PRO A 90 -0.22 10.26 -6.88
N PRO A 91 0.42 11.44 -6.93
CA PRO A 91 -0.30 12.69 -7.15
C PRO A 91 -1.00 12.71 -8.53
N PRO A 92 -2.02 13.56 -8.77
CA PRO A 92 -2.63 14.50 -7.81
C PRO A 92 -3.58 13.84 -6.82
N HIS A 93 -3.65 14.40 -5.63
CA HIS A 93 -4.68 14.08 -4.63
C HIS A 93 -5.78 15.15 -4.63
N VAL A 94 -6.85 14.94 -3.87
CA VAL A 94 -7.95 15.92 -3.82
C VAL A 94 -7.40 17.25 -3.29
N PRO A 95 -7.64 18.38 -3.97
CA PRO A 95 -7.14 19.67 -3.50
C PRO A 95 -7.64 20.00 -2.09
N ASN A 96 -6.76 20.51 -1.24
CA ASN A 96 -7.04 20.89 0.16
C ASN A 96 -7.49 19.73 1.07
N GLU A 97 -7.32 18.47 0.66
CA GLU A 97 -7.57 17.33 1.54
C GLU A 97 -6.65 17.35 2.76
N HIS A 98 -5.41 17.81 2.58
CA HIS A 98 -4.38 17.86 3.61
C HIS A 98 -3.61 19.19 3.60
N PRO A 99 -2.99 19.59 4.71
CA PRO A 99 -2.32 20.89 4.87
C PRO A 99 -1.02 21.05 4.08
N LEU A 100 -0.75 20.20 3.09
CA LEU A 100 0.48 20.19 2.30
C LEU A 100 0.26 20.77 0.89
N ASP A 101 0.87 21.92 0.61
CA ASP A 101 0.85 22.57 -0.72
C ASP A 101 1.90 22.00 -1.71
N LYS A 102 2.25 20.72 -1.57
CA LYS A 102 3.26 20.05 -2.38
C LYS A 102 2.75 18.70 -2.86
N PRO A 103 3.15 18.23 -4.07
CA PRO A 103 2.83 16.88 -4.50
C PRO A 103 3.43 15.85 -3.53
N TYR A 104 2.61 14.91 -3.13
CA TYR A 104 2.97 13.78 -2.28
C TYR A 104 2.48 12.48 -2.91
N VAL A 105 3.03 11.36 -2.44
CA VAL A 105 2.47 10.03 -2.67
C VAL A 105 1.80 9.54 -1.40
N ALA A 106 0.76 8.72 -1.51
CA ALA A 106 0.13 8.09 -0.35
C ALA A 106 0.33 6.58 -0.37
N LEU A 107 0.77 6.00 0.75
CA LEU A 107 0.76 4.55 0.94
C LEU A 107 -0.55 4.14 1.61
N SER A 108 -1.24 3.17 1.01
CA SER A 108 -2.52 2.65 1.48
C SER A 108 -2.60 1.14 1.29
N ARG A 109 -3.64 0.51 1.85
CA ARG A 109 -3.87 -0.95 1.76
C ARG A 109 -2.62 -1.76 2.16
N VAL A 110 -1.90 -1.30 3.17
CA VAL A 110 -0.74 -2.00 3.73
C VAL A 110 -1.26 -3.11 4.65
N ALA A 111 -1.17 -4.35 4.20
CA ALA A 111 -1.72 -5.50 4.91
C ALA A 111 -0.77 -6.70 4.86
N LEU A 112 -0.78 -7.50 5.92
CA LEU A 112 -0.13 -8.80 6.01
C LEU A 112 -1.12 -9.78 6.63
N LEU A 113 -1.17 -11.00 6.11
CA LEU A 113 -1.90 -12.10 6.76
C LEU A 113 -1.35 -12.31 8.19
N GLN A 114 -2.23 -12.61 9.13
CA GLN A 114 -1.95 -12.60 10.57
C GLN A 114 -0.68 -13.40 10.95
N GLN A 115 -0.51 -14.59 10.36
CA GLN A 115 0.60 -15.49 10.65
C GLN A 115 1.98 -15.00 10.17
N TYR A 116 2.04 -13.96 9.34
CA TYR A 116 3.29 -13.36 8.85
C TYR A 116 3.62 -12.02 9.52
N ARG A 117 2.79 -11.55 10.46
CA ARG A 117 3.02 -10.31 11.21
C ARG A 117 4.13 -10.50 12.25
N GLY A 118 4.76 -9.40 12.65
CA GLY A 118 5.87 -9.42 13.62
C GLY A 118 7.22 -9.86 13.04
N ALA A 119 7.27 -10.36 11.81
CA ALA A 119 8.51 -10.76 11.12
C ALA A 119 9.24 -9.61 10.40
N GLY A 120 8.79 -8.35 10.56
CA GLY A 120 9.38 -7.18 9.89
C GLY A 120 9.03 -7.04 8.40
N LEU A 121 8.12 -7.86 7.86
CA LEU A 121 7.75 -7.85 6.44
C LEU A 121 7.02 -6.58 5.97
N ALA A 122 6.31 -5.89 6.88
CA ALA A 122 5.66 -4.62 6.56
C ALA A 122 6.72 -3.54 6.22
N ARG A 123 7.84 -3.55 6.95
CA ARG A 123 8.99 -2.68 6.65
C ARG A 123 9.54 -2.99 5.26
N VAL A 124 9.71 -4.27 4.92
CA VAL A 124 10.22 -4.69 3.61
C VAL A 124 9.33 -4.15 2.49
N LEU A 125 8.00 -4.29 2.61
CA LEU A 125 7.05 -3.74 1.62
C LEU A 125 7.15 -2.22 1.49
N VAL A 126 7.13 -1.49 2.62
CA VAL A 126 7.20 -0.02 2.62
C VAL A 126 8.54 0.47 2.04
N GLU A 127 9.66 -0.07 2.49
CA GLU A 127 10.98 0.31 2.01
C GLU A 127 11.17 -0.01 0.52
N THR A 128 10.67 -1.17 0.06
CA THR A 128 10.70 -1.55 -1.36
C THR A 128 9.91 -0.56 -2.22
N ALA A 129 8.68 -0.21 -1.81
CA ALA A 129 7.85 0.73 -2.54
C ALA A 129 8.46 2.15 -2.56
N LEU A 130 9.00 2.62 -1.43
CA LEU A 130 9.61 3.95 -1.34
C LEU A 130 10.94 4.05 -2.08
N THR A 131 11.75 3.00 -2.08
CA THR A 131 13.00 2.94 -2.86
C THR A 131 12.68 3.02 -4.35
N TRP A 132 11.74 2.18 -4.81
CA TRP A 132 11.27 2.21 -6.19
C TRP A 132 10.69 3.58 -6.58
N ALA A 133 9.91 4.21 -5.69
CA ALA A 133 9.34 5.53 -5.94
C ALA A 133 10.43 6.59 -6.07
N ALA A 134 11.43 6.58 -5.19
CA ALA A 134 12.52 7.56 -5.22
C ALA A 134 13.36 7.45 -6.51
N GLU A 135 13.66 6.23 -6.96
CA GLU A 135 14.35 5.99 -8.23
C GLU A 135 13.58 6.50 -9.45
N ARG A 136 12.26 6.63 -9.34
CA ARG A 136 11.34 6.99 -10.44
C ARG A 136 10.53 8.25 -10.13
N HIS A 137 11.04 9.11 -9.26
CA HIS A 137 10.29 10.26 -8.73
C HIS A 137 9.78 11.22 -9.82
N LEU A 138 10.44 11.26 -10.99
CA LEU A 138 10.00 12.04 -12.16
C LEU A 138 8.75 11.44 -12.84
N GLU A 139 8.51 10.13 -12.70
CA GLU A 139 7.29 9.48 -13.21
C GLU A 139 6.07 9.75 -12.30
N LEU A 140 6.32 10.15 -11.04
CA LEU A 140 5.31 10.39 -10.02
C LEU A 140 4.99 11.89 -9.95
N GLN A 141 4.15 12.41 -10.83
CA GLN A 141 3.90 13.85 -10.95
C GLN A 141 2.41 14.20 -11.09
N GLU A 142 2.00 15.32 -10.50
CA GLU A 142 0.64 15.86 -10.64
C GLU A 142 0.38 16.37 -12.06
N SER A 143 1.41 17.00 -12.63
CA SER A 143 1.48 17.48 -14.01
C SER A 143 2.96 17.51 -14.43
N GLU A 144 3.23 17.67 -15.73
CA GLU A 144 4.59 17.77 -16.28
C GLU A 144 5.49 18.83 -15.60
N ALA A 145 4.90 19.77 -14.84
CA ALA A 145 5.60 20.85 -14.17
C ALA A 145 5.80 20.67 -12.65
N ARG A 146 5.19 19.66 -12.02
CA ARG A 146 5.24 19.47 -10.55
C ARG A 146 5.54 18.01 -10.19
N PRO A 147 6.82 17.59 -10.24
CA PRO A 147 7.21 16.25 -9.81
C PRO A 147 7.03 16.08 -8.31
N TRP A 148 6.89 14.82 -7.88
CA TRP A 148 6.92 14.45 -6.48
C TRP A 148 8.26 14.83 -5.84
N THR A 149 8.19 15.41 -4.64
CA THR A 149 9.34 15.98 -3.92
C THR A 149 9.70 15.20 -2.65
N GLY A 150 9.32 13.92 -2.58
CA GLY A 150 9.70 13.02 -1.49
C GLY A 150 8.70 12.92 -0.34
N TYR A 151 7.63 13.73 -0.32
CA TYR A 151 6.60 13.65 0.72
C TYR A 151 5.73 12.39 0.59
N VAL A 152 5.66 11.60 1.64
CA VAL A 152 4.85 10.38 1.72
C VAL A 152 3.83 10.54 2.83
N LEU A 153 2.56 10.29 2.52
CA LEU A 153 1.48 10.24 3.49
C LEU A 153 1.05 8.80 3.78
N VAL A 154 0.69 8.54 5.03
CA VAL A 154 -0.15 7.41 5.42
C VAL A 154 -1.31 7.88 6.29
N HIS A 155 -2.48 7.31 6.04
CA HIS A 155 -3.58 7.29 7.02
C HIS A 155 -3.43 5.99 7.80
N ALA A 156 -2.78 6.07 8.96
CA ALA A 156 -2.43 4.90 9.76
C ALA A 156 -3.48 4.66 10.83
N GLN A 157 -3.93 3.41 11.00
CA GLN A 157 -4.66 3.03 12.20
C GLN A 157 -3.81 3.35 13.43
N VAL A 158 -4.41 3.92 14.48
CA VAL A 158 -3.71 4.28 15.73
C VAL A 158 -2.94 3.08 16.31
N THR A 159 -3.46 1.86 16.11
CA THR A 159 -2.84 0.61 16.57
C THR A 159 -1.48 0.31 15.93
N VAL A 160 -1.19 0.86 14.74
CA VAL A 160 0.07 0.65 14.00
C VAL A 160 0.91 1.92 13.87
N GLU A 161 0.54 3.02 14.52
CA GLU A 161 1.29 4.29 14.54
C GLU A 161 2.77 4.07 14.87
N LYS A 162 3.07 3.34 15.95
CA LYS A 162 4.45 3.00 16.37
C LYS A 162 5.24 2.21 15.34
N MET A 163 4.57 1.46 14.46
CA MET A 163 5.24 0.77 13.36
C MET A 163 5.74 1.80 12.34
N TYR A 164 4.89 2.74 11.94
CA TYR A 164 5.24 3.82 11.02
C TYR A 164 6.26 4.80 11.61
N GLU A 165 6.17 5.12 12.92
CA GLU A 165 7.20 5.91 13.62
C GLU A 165 8.60 5.31 13.47
N ARG A 166 8.73 3.99 13.64
CA ARG A 166 10.01 3.27 13.44
C ARG A 166 10.49 3.29 12.00
N LEU A 167 9.60 3.52 11.04
CA LEU A 167 9.94 3.73 9.63
C LEU A 167 10.27 5.19 9.30
N GLY A 168 10.25 6.09 10.29
CA GLY A 168 10.55 7.51 10.12
C GLY A 168 9.36 8.37 9.69
N PHE A 169 8.14 7.86 9.81
CA PHE A 169 6.94 8.69 9.68
C PHE A 169 6.69 9.44 10.99
N VAL A 170 6.11 10.63 10.88
CA VAL A 170 5.77 11.50 12.01
C VAL A 170 4.30 11.85 11.93
N THR A 171 3.57 11.63 13.02
CA THR A 171 2.15 11.98 13.14
C THR A 171 1.94 13.49 13.00
N ASP A 172 0.95 13.88 12.19
CA ASP A 172 0.50 15.25 12.00
C ASP A 172 -0.66 15.55 12.96
N PRO A 173 -0.41 16.26 14.08
CA PRO A 173 -1.46 16.55 15.04
C PRO A 173 -2.54 17.48 14.47
N SER A 174 -2.25 18.23 13.40
CA SER A 174 -3.23 19.14 12.78
C SER A 174 -4.35 18.41 12.03
N MET A 175 -4.11 17.15 11.64
CA MET A 175 -5.11 16.28 11.01
C MET A 175 -6.06 15.64 12.04
N GLY A 176 -5.67 15.64 13.32
CA GLY A 176 -6.44 15.02 14.40
C GLY A 176 -6.51 13.49 14.29
N ILE A 177 -7.44 12.91 15.05
CA ILE A 177 -7.82 11.49 14.98
C ILE A 177 -9.21 11.42 14.37
N TRP A 178 -9.42 10.58 13.36
CA TRP A 178 -10.73 10.37 12.74
C TRP A 178 -11.07 8.89 12.63
N PRO A 179 -12.37 8.53 12.69
CA PRO A 179 -12.80 7.18 12.41
C PRO A 179 -12.83 6.93 10.89
N GLU A 180 -12.24 5.82 10.46
CA GLU A 180 -12.29 5.31 9.09
C GLU A 180 -12.47 3.78 9.16
N GLU A 181 -13.47 3.24 8.45
CA GLU A 181 -13.89 1.84 8.56
C GLU A 181 -14.12 1.33 10.00
N GLY A 182 -14.56 2.22 10.91
CA GLY A 182 -14.81 1.87 12.31
C GLY A 182 -13.56 1.80 13.20
N MET A 183 -12.41 2.22 12.69
CA MET A 183 -11.14 2.28 13.42
C MET A 183 -10.60 3.70 13.47
N ASP A 184 -9.96 4.07 14.58
CA ASP A 184 -9.30 5.38 14.71
C ASP A 184 -8.03 5.43 13.86
N HIS A 185 -7.90 6.50 13.07
CA HIS A 185 -6.77 6.77 12.21
C HIS A 185 -6.11 8.11 12.53
N VAL A 186 -4.82 8.20 12.22
CA VAL A 186 -4.00 9.41 12.25
C VAL A 186 -3.30 9.61 10.91
N GLY A 187 -3.05 10.87 10.56
CA GLY A 187 -2.22 11.22 9.41
C GLY A 187 -0.76 11.22 9.81
N MET A 188 0.11 10.54 9.06
CA MET A 188 1.56 10.59 9.30
C MET A 188 2.33 10.89 8.02
N TRP A 189 3.33 11.75 8.13
CA TRP A 189 4.19 12.16 7.02
C TRP A 189 5.60 11.59 7.15
N LYS A 190 6.20 11.24 6.02
CA LYS A 190 7.63 10.97 5.90
C LYS A 190 8.21 11.74 4.73
N MET A 191 9.44 12.24 4.89
CA MET A 191 10.26 12.72 3.78
C MET A 191 11.20 11.60 3.32
N VAL A 192 11.27 11.37 2.02
CA VAL A 192 12.24 10.48 1.38
C VAL A 192 13.24 11.29 0.59
N ASP A 193 14.52 11.01 0.77
CA ASP A 193 15.58 11.61 -0.04
C ASP A 193 15.50 11.08 -1.48
N LEU A 194 15.49 12.01 -2.44
CA LEU A 194 15.46 11.69 -3.85
C LEU A 194 16.89 11.70 -4.41
N PRO A 195 17.23 10.77 -5.32
CA PRO A 195 18.52 10.80 -5.99
C PRO A 195 18.67 12.12 -6.77
N SER A 196 19.87 12.67 -6.80
CA SER A 196 20.18 13.80 -7.67
C SER A 196 20.01 13.39 -9.13
N VAL A 197 19.39 14.27 -9.92
CA VAL A 197 19.23 14.11 -11.37
C VAL A 197 20.58 14.26 -12.07
#